data_AF-A0A1Y2SEE6-F1
#
_entry.id   AF-A0A1Y2SEE6-F1
#
_cell.length_a   1.000
_cell.length_b   1.000
_cell.length_c   1.000
_cell.angle_alpha   90.00
_cell.angle_beta   90.00
_cell.angle_gamma   90.00
#
_symmetry.space_group_name_H-M   'P 1'
#
loop_
_entity.id
_entity.type
_entity.pdbx_description
1 polymer ?
#
loop_
_entity_poly.entity_id
_entity_poly.type
_entity_poly.pdbx_seq_one_letter_code
_entity_poly.pdbx_strand_id
1 'polypeptide(L)'
;MILRTITSEQVITPDVLEFIPASYNDEEMTQVVEDEHSLSVTRDGVSVDDCIAIVCSPIPSPTFPVIPELGGCGYQFLYKGDQLYVTNESGATVEAVK
;
A
#
# COMPACT_ATOMS: atom_id res chain seq x y z
N MET A 1 -3.26 6.09 -17.03
CA MET A 1 -2.98 5.19 -15.90
C MET A 1 -2.31 3.94 -16.45
N ILE A 2 -0.98 3.88 -16.44
CA ILE A 2 -0.25 2.69 -16.83
C ILE A 2 -0.23 1.80 -15.59
N LEU A 3 -1.01 0.72 -15.59
CA LEU A 3 -0.88 -0.36 -14.60
C LEU A 3 0.47 -1.03 -14.85
N ARG A 4 1.54 -0.54 -14.19
CA ARG A 4 2.80 -1.27 -14.13
C ARG A 4 2.62 -2.39 -13.11
N THR A 5 2.83 -3.62 -13.55
CA THR A 5 2.94 -4.78 -12.67
C THR A 5 4.03 -4.48 -11.65
N ILE A 6 3.70 -4.46 -10.36
CA ILE A 6 4.70 -4.44 -9.29
C ILE A 6 5.42 -5.78 -9.38
N THR A 7 6.58 -5.82 -10.04
CA THR A 7 7.43 -7.02 -10.11
C THR A 7 8.24 -7.11 -8.83
N SER A 8 7.60 -7.43 -7.71
CA SER A 8 8.30 -7.91 -6.53
C SER A 8 8.60 -9.39 -6.74
N GLU A 9 9.63 -9.72 -7.52
CA GLU A 9 10.00 -11.10 -7.88
C GLU A 9 10.39 -12.00 -6.68
N GLN A 10 10.18 -11.57 -5.43
CA GLN A 10 10.54 -12.33 -4.22
C GLN A 10 9.52 -12.29 -3.08
N VAL A 11 8.37 -11.63 -3.22
CA VAL A 11 7.39 -11.57 -2.12
C VAL A 11 6.41 -12.71 -2.25
N ILE A 12 6.71 -13.80 -1.54
CA ILE A 12 5.87 -15.00 -1.55
C ILE A 12 4.59 -14.71 -0.75
N THR A 13 4.67 -14.11 0.43
CA THR A 13 3.52 -13.81 1.31
C THR A 13 3.57 -12.37 1.79
N PRO A 14 3.07 -11.39 1.00
CA PRO A 14 3.15 -9.98 1.39
C PRO A 14 2.33 -9.71 2.66
N ASP A 15 2.88 -8.98 3.62
CA ASP A 15 2.15 -8.40 4.75
C ASP A 15 1.74 -6.96 4.41
N VAL A 16 2.74 -6.18 4.01
CA VAL A 16 2.63 -4.78 3.64
C VAL A 16 3.40 -4.56 2.35
N LEU A 17 2.81 -3.84 1.41
CA LEU A 17 3.49 -3.26 0.26
C LEU A 17 3.22 -1.76 0.24
N GLU A 18 4.24 -0.96 -0.03
CA GLU A 18 4.06 0.45 -0.34
C GLU A 18 4.66 0.73 -1.71
N PHE A 19 3.98 1.56 -2.48
CA PHE A 19 4.46 2.00 -3.77
C PHE A 19 4.20 3.49 -3.94
N ILE A 20 5.27 4.25 -4.19
CA ILE A 20 5.22 5.66 -4.51
C ILE A 20 5.88 5.81 -5.89
N PRO A 21 5.13 6.25 -6.93
CA PRO A 21 5.69 6.45 -8.25
C PRO A 21 6.70 7.60 -8.22
N ALA A 22 7.66 7.59 -9.16
CA ALA A 22 8.53 8.74 -9.37
C ALA A 22 7.73 10.00 -9.72
N SER A 23 8.20 11.15 -9.25
CA SER A 23 7.64 12.46 -9.58
C SER A 23 8.54 13.20 -10.57
N TYR A 24 7.92 13.99 -11.45
CA TYR A 24 8.61 14.69 -12.53
C TYR A 24 8.25 16.17 -12.54
N ASN A 25 9.20 17.01 -12.93
CA ASN A 25 9.00 18.46 -13.01
C ASN A 25 8.40 18.90 -14.37
N ASP A 26 8.32 17.97 -15.32
CA ASP A 26 7.88 18.19 -16.69
C ASP A 26 6.87 17.12 -17.13
N GLU A 27 5.94 17.50 -18.01
CA GLU A 27 4.90 16.60 -18.53
C GLU A 27 5.47 15.44 -19.36
N GLU A 28 6.67 15.62 -19.94
CA GLU A 28 7.36 14.58 -20.71
C GLU A 28 8.04 13.52 -19.83
N MET A 29 8.02 13.69 -18.49
CA MET A 29 8.60 12.78 -17.50
C MET A 29 10.11 12.55 -17.70
N THR A 30 10.86 13.62 -18.01
CA THR A 30 12.30 13.55 -18.27
C THR A 30 13.15 14.06 -17.11
N GLN A 31 12.59 14.92 -16.25
CA GLN A 31 13.26 15.53 -15.11
C GLN A 31 12.68 15.00 -13.81
N VAL A 32 13.30 13.93 -13.30
CA VAL A 32 12.93 13.31 -12.01
C VAL A 32 13.16 14.31 -10.86
N VAL A 33 12.14 14.48 -10.02
CA VAL A 33 12.18 15.26 -8.78
C VAL A 33 12.39 14.33 -7.59
N GLU A 34 11.62 13.26 -7.51
CA GLU A 34 11.77 12.17 -6.56
C GLU A 34 11.72 10.83 -7.30
N ASP A 35 12.63 9.92 -6.95
CA ASP A 35 12.67 8.58 -7.52
C ASP A 35 11.49 7.73 -7.05
N GLU A 36 11.19 6.68 -7.82
CA GLU A 36 10.24 5.66 -7.42
C GLU A 36 10.69 4.99 -6.11
N HIS A 37 9.75 4.81 -5.20
CA HIS A 37 9.98 4.11 -3.95
C HIS A 37 9.02 2.93 -3.81
N SER A 38 9.57 1.78 -3.43
CA SER A 38 8.78 0.61 -3.09
C SER A 38 9.29 -0.01 -1.79
N LEU A 39 8.37 -0.37 -0.92
CA LEU A 39 8.62 -1.14 0.29
C LEU A 39 7.81 -2.43 0.22
N SER A 40 8.41 -3.54 0.66
CA SER A 40 7.68 -4.79 0.83
C SER A 40 8.10 -5.50 2.11
N VAL A 41 7.13 -5.98 2.86
CA VAL A 41 7.32 -6.80 4.06
C VAL A 41 6.66 -8.16 3.79
N THR A 42 7.38 -9.24 4.10
CA THR A 42 6.87 -10.61 4.00
C THR A 42 6.36 -11.07 5.36
N ARG A 43 5.24 -11.77 5.38
CA ARG A 43 4.68 -12.41 6.56
C ARG A 43 5.05 -13.89 6.63
N ASP A 44 5.65 -14.28 7.74
CA ASP A 44 5.93 -15.68 8.03
C ASP A 44 4.70 -16.41 8.57
N GLY A 45 4.63 -17.72 8.32
CA GLY A 45 3.62 -18.60 8.90
C GLY A 45 2.22 -18.49 8.29
N VAL A 46 2.09 -17.84 7.13
CA VAL A 46 0.85 -17.77 6.34
C VAL A 46 1.06 -18.35 4.94
N SER A 47 -0.02 -18.67 4.24
CA SER A 47 -0.01 -19.03 2.82
C SER A 47 -0.66 -17.92 1.99
N VAL A 48 -0.20 -17.71 0.75
CA VAL A 48 -0.88 -16.82 -0.21
C VAL A 48 -2.35 -17.20 -0.40
N ASP A 49 -2.65 -18.49 -0.40
CA ASP A 49 -4.01 -19.01 -0.56
C ASP A 49 -4.93 -18.67 0.64
N ASP A 50 -4.34 -18.15 1.72
CA ASP A 50 -5.04 -17.65 2.89
C ASP A 50 -5.22 -16.13 2.90
N CYS A 51 -4.70 -15.40 1.91
CA CYS A 51 -5.01 -13.99 1.76
C CYS A 51 -6.49 -13.82 1.37
N ILE A 52 -7.26 -13.13 2.20
CA ILE A 52 -8.71 -12.95 2.04
C ILE A 52 -9.09 -11.54 1.59
N ALA A 53 -8.25 -10.55 1.85
CA ALA A 53 -8.50 -9.17 1.48
C ALA A 53 -7.19 -8.37 1.42
N ILE A 54 -7.25 -7.24 0.71
CA ILE A 54 -6.18 -6.24 0.67
C ILE A 54 -6.81 -4.90 1.01
N VAL A 55 -6.29 -4.23 2.03
CA VAL A 55 -6.67 -2.86 2.38
C VAL A 55 -5.76 -1.92 1.62
N CYS A 56 -6.35 -1.10 0.75
CA CYS A 56 -5.62 -0.08 -0.01
C CYS A 56 -5.80 1.28 0.67
N SER A 57 -4.70 1.92 1.00
CA SER A 57 -4.68 3.25 1.62
C SER A 57 -3.85 4.22 0.77
N PRO A 58 -4.34 5.45 0.51
CA PRO A 58 -3.52 6.45 -0.18
C PRO A 58 -2.36 6.88 0.71
N ILE A 59 -1.17 7.00 0.12
CA ILE A 59 -0.01 7.62 0.76
C ILE A 59 0.09 9.03 0.17
N PRO A 60 -0.01 10.10 0.98
CA PRO A 60 0.04 11.46 0.47
C PRO A 60 1.42 11.78 -0.11
N SER A 61 1.44 12.53 -1.21
CA SER A 61 2.70 13.06 -1.76
C SER A 61 3.28 14.12 -0.82
N PRO A 62 4.57 14.05 -0.45
CA PRO A 62 5.24 15.14 0.26
C PRO A 62 5.22 16.46 -0.52
N THR A 63 5.32 16.38 -1.85
CA THR A 63 5.28 17.53 -2.76
C THR A 63 3.89 18.16 -2.84
N PHE A 64 2.83 17.34 -2.78
CA PHE A 64 1.43 17.78 -2.87
C PHE A 64 0.59 17.23 -1.71
N PRO A 65 0.80 17.73 -0.48
CA PRO A 65 0.20 17.15 0.73
C PRO A 65 -1.33 17.26 0.80
N VAL A 66 -1.92 18.09 -0.06
CA VAL A 66 -3.38 18.32 -0.16
C VAL A 66 -4.07 17.42 -1.21
N ILE A 67 -3.31 16.65 -2.00
CA ILE A 67 -3.88 15.78 -3.05
C ILE A 67 -3.45 14.32 -2.77
N PRO A 68 -4.28 13.53 -2.06
CA PRO A 68 -3.93 12.16 -1.70
C PRO A 68 -3.69 11.23 -2.90
N GLU A 69 -4.34 11.52 -4.04
CA GLU A 69 -4.29 10.69 -5.26
C GLU A 69 -2.96 10.81 -6.02
N LEU A 70 -2.14 11.84 -5.73
CA LEU A 70 -0.88 12.12 -6.44
C LEU A 70 0.36 11.60 -5.73
N GLY A 71 0.21 10.92 -4.59
CA GLY A 71 1.32 10.25 -3.91
C GLY A 71 1.43 8.79 -4.33
N GLY A 72 1.45 7.92 -3.32
CA GLY A 72 1.54 6.48 -3.48
C GLY A 72 0.32 5.73 -2.97
N CYS A 73 0.45 4.41 -2.88
CA CYS A 73 -0.53 3.55 -2.25
C CYS A 73 0.15 2.53 -1.35
N GLY A 74 -0.37 2.38 -0.14
CA GLY A 74 -0.06 1.30 0.77
C GLY A 74 -1.09 0.18 0.63
N TYR A 75 -0.63 -1.04 0.65
CA TYR A 75 -1.42 -2.27 0.57
C TYR A 75 -1.12 -3.11 1.80
N GLN A 76 -2.14 -3.37 2.60
CA GLN A 76 -2.05 -4.30 3.73
C GLN A 76 -2.82 -5.57 3.40
N PHE A 77 -2.17 -6.71 3.50
CA PHE A 77 -2.74 -8.01 3.18
C PHE A 77 -3.31 -8.65 4.43
N LEU A 78 -4.57 -9.05 4.37
CA LEU A 78 -5.26 -9.69 5.46
C LEU A 78 -5.36 -11.18 5.17
N TYR A 79 -4.90 -12.00 6.13
CA TYR A 79 -4.90 -13.45 6.03
C TYR A 79 -5.98 -14.07 6.91
N LYS A 80 -6.43 -15.29 6.57
CA LYS A 80 -7.37 -16.04 7.42
C LYS A 80 -6.82 -16.17 8.85
N GLY A 81 -7.67 -15.87 9.82
CA GLY A 81 -7.32 -15.90 11.24
C GLY A 81 -6.74 -14.59 11.78
N ASP A 82 -6.60 -13.56 10.94
CA ASP A 82 -6.28 -12.21 11.40
C ASP A 82 -7.39 -11.63 12.26
N GLN A 83 -6.99 -11.02 13.36
CA GLN A 83 -7.89 -10.26 14.21
C GLN A 83 -8.03 -8.85 13.65
N LEU A 84 -9.24 -8.48 13.22
CA LEU A 84 -9.55 -7.15 12.72
C LEU A 84 -10.28 -6.34 13.79
N TYR A 85 -9.94 -5.07 13.90
CA TYR A 85 -10.62 -4.12 14.77
C TYR A 85 -11.30 -3.06 13.93
N VAL A 86 -12.62 -2.94 14.07
CA VAL A 86 -13.39 -1.89 13.44
C VAL A 86 -13.48 -0.72 14.42
N THR A 87 -13.09 0.46 13.98
CA THR A 87 -13.15 1.70 14.77
C THR A 87 -14.15 2.68 14.16
N ASN A 88 -14.76 3.51 15.00
CA ASN A 88 -15.54 4.65 14.54
C ASN A 88 -14.64 5.87 14.21
N GLU A 89 -15.25 6.95 13.73
CA GLU A 89 -14.55 8.20 13.38
C GLU A 89 -13.76 8.83 14.55
N SER A 90 -14.15 8.53 15.80
CA SER A 90 -13.45 8.99 17.01
C SER A 90 -12.27 8.08 17.40
N GLY A 91 -12.00 7.02 16.63
CA GLY A 91 -10.95 6.04 16.90
C GLY A 91 -11.31 4.99 17.96
N ALA A 92 -12.55 4.96 18.45
CA ALA A 92 -12.98 3.95 19.42
C ALA A 92 -13.34 2.65 18.71
N THR A 93 -12.83 1.51 19.21
CA THR A 93 -13.19 0.18 18.70
C THR A 93 -14.66 -0.09 18.93
N VAL A 94 -15.40 -0.35 17.85
CA VAL A 94 -16.81 -0.73 17.88
C VAL A 94 -17.00 -2.24 17.74
N GLU A 95 -16.06 -2.93 17.10
CA GLU A 95 -16.11 -4.38 16.89
C GLU A 95 -14.70 -4.98 16.76
N ALA A 96 -14.53 -6.21 17.24
CA ALA A 96 -13.35 -7.03 16.98
C ALA A 96 -13.80 -8.30 16.25
N VAL A 97 -13.39 -8.44 14.99
CA VAL A 97 -13.70 -9.58 14.13
C VAL A 97 -12.51 -10.53 14.13
N LYS A 98 -12.79 -11.83 14.18
CA LYS A 98 -11.79 -12.90 14.17
C LYS A 98 -12.03 -13.85 13.01
#